data_AF-A0A6P8SRH5-F1
#
_entry.id   AF-A0A6P8SRH5-F1
#
_cell.length_a   1.000
_cell.length_b   1.000
_cell.length_c   1.000
_cell.angle_alpha   90.00
_cell.angle_beta   90.00
_cell.angle_gamma   90.00
#
_symmetry.space_group_name_H-M   'P 1'
#
loop_
_entity.id
_entity.type
_entity.pdbx_description
1 polymer ?
#
loop_
_entity_poly.entity_id
_entity_poly.type
_entity_poly.pdbx_seq_one_letter_code
_entity_poly.pdbx_strand_id
1 'polypeptide(L)'
;MADCVEEEALHGSWDQDLMEALDSGSDMETERGVLQERGVLQESSAQHRAKMWKIALNVSGKGDSLSPWDGVLDLPEQNLIHTSSQQLIDQLKVCEEDSRDMVCDVEAVITFYCKSRNLQFSVDLSWPPLLKPLLALQLPRSDLYNCFYAVMNKYIPRECVASGRPFHLYRLLLQYHEPELCSFLDTKKITPDSYAITWVRLTVCHSVCHSVSQS
;
A
#
# COMPACT_ATOMS: atom_id res chain seq x y z
N MET A 1 -19.30 31.11 15.28
CA MET A 1 -20.32 30.96 14.21
C MET A 1 -19.88 31.58 12.89
N ALA A 2 -19.09 32.67 12.86
CA ALA A 2 -18.49 33.16 11.60
C ALA A 2 -17.22 32.39 11.17
N ASP A 3 -16.44 31.88 12.14
CA ASP A 3 -15.16 31.18 11.91
C ASP A 3 -15.31 29.79 11.24
N CYS A 4 -16.40 29.07 11.53
CA CYS A 4 -16.64 27.74 10.93
C CYS A 4 -17.09 27.80 9.46
N VAL A 5 -17.59 28.94 9.00
CA VAL A 5 -18.14 29.10 7.64
C VAL A 5 -17.02 29.41 6.64
N GLU A 6 -15.93 30.04 7.08
CA GLU A 6 -14.77 30.33 6.22
C GLU A 6 -13.90 29.08 6.01
N GLU A 7 -13.79 28.17 6.99
CA GLU A 7 -13.07 26.89 6.85
C GLU A 7 -13.76 25.93 5.87
N GLU A 8 -15.10 25.80 5.92
CA GLU A 8 -15.86 24.97 4.97
C GLU A 8 -15.81 25.54 3.53
N ALA A 9 -15.86 26.87 3.38
CA ALA A 9 -15.78 27.52 2.07
C ALA A 9 -14.40 27.37 1.42
N LEU A 10 -13.33 27.40 2.23
CA LEU A 10 -11.98 27.08 1.76
C LEU A 10 -11.91 25.61 1.35
N HIS A 11 -12.36 24.67 2.19
CA HIS A 11 -12.30 23.23 1.93
C HIS A 11 -13.02 22.82 0.63
N GLY A 12 -14.19 23.41 0.35
CA GLY A 12 -14.93 23.17 -0.89
C GLY A 12 -14.23 23.67 -2.15
N SER A 13 -13.40 24.72 -2.04
CA SER A 13 -12.55 25.21 -3.14
C SER A 13 -11.44 24.22 -3.47
N TRP A 14 -10.82 23.59 -2.45
CA TRP A 14 -9.73 22.63 -2.64
C TRP A 14 -10.17 21.33 -3.30
N ASP A 15 -11.30 20.76 -2.87
CA ASP A 15 -11.83 19.55 -3.47
C ASP A 15 -12.19 19.77 -4.95
N GLN A 16 -12.64 20.97 -5.29
CA GLN A 16 -12.97 21.36 -6.65
C GLN A 16 -11.72 21.56 -7.53
N ASP A 17 -10.70 22.27 -7.03
CA ASP A 17 -9.44 22.48 -7.74
C ASP A 17 -8.67 21.16 -7.94
N LEU A 18 -8.66 20.28 -6.93
CA LEU A 18 -8.08 18.94 -7.02
C LEU A 18 -8.86 18.07 -8.02
N MET A 19 -10.19 18.13 -8.02
CA MET A 19 -11.02 17.40 -8.98
C MET A 19 -10.75 17.85 -10.41
N GLU A 20 -10.62 19.15 -10.65
CA GLU A 20 -10.29 19.70 -11.97
C GLU A 20 -8.88 19.31 -12.43
N ALA A 21 -7.90 19.26 -11.51
CA ALA A 21 -6.56 18.76 -11.79
C ALA A 21 -6.55 17.25 -12.13
N LEU A 22 -7.29 16.45 -11.36
CA LEU A 22 -7.42 15.00 -11.58
C LEU A 22 -8.13 14.68 -12.90
N ASP A 23 -9.14 15.47 -13.28
CA ASP A 23 -9.91 15.25 -14.51
C ASP A 23 -9.22 15.83 -15.75
N SER A 24 -8.32 16.81 -15.59
CA SER A 24 -7.49 17.36 -16.68
C SER A 24 -6.26 16.51 -17.04
N GLY A 25 -5.96 15.46 -16.26
CA GLY A 25 -4.89 14.51 -16.54
C GLY A 25 -3.48 15.11 -16.35
N SER A 26 -3.32 16.00 -15.38
CA SER A 26 -2.08 16.74 -15.16
C SER A 26 -0.91 15.85 -14.70
N ASP A 27 0.33 16.27 -15.02
CA ASP A 27 1.55 15.49 -14.77
C ASP A 27 1.88 15.36 -13.27
N MET A 28 2.51 14.23 -12.90
CA MET A 28 2.81 13.81 -11.52
C MET A 28 3.65 14.82 -10.71
N GLU A 29 4.44 15.66 -11.39
CA GLU A 29 5.27 16.70 -10.75
C GLU A 29 4.46 17.90 -10.28
N THR A 30 3.43 18.29 -11.03
CA THR A 30 2.47 19.36 -10.67
C THR A 30 1.63 18.95 -9.46
N GLU A 31 1.14 17.71 -9.43
CA GLU A 31 0.33 17.20 -8.32
C GLU A 31 1.16 16.88 -7.07
N ARG A 32 2.44 16.51 -7.21
CA ARG A 32 3.35 16.35 -6.05
C ARG A 32 3.57 17.66 -5.31
N GLY A 33 3.68 18.79 -6.02
CA GLY A 33 3.79 20.11 -5.40
C GLY A 33 2.57 20.42 -4.53
N VAL A 34 1.38 20.14 -5.06
CA VAL A 34 0.09 20.33 -4.37
C VAL A 34 -0.05 19.40 -3.15
N LEU A 35 0.35 18.13 -3.27
CA LEU A 35 0.29 17.14 -2.17
C LEU A 35 1.31 17.41 -1.05
N GLN A 36 2.46 18.02 -1.38
CA GLN A 36 3.57 18.26 -0.45
C GLN A 36 3.41 19.58 0.33
N GLU A 37 2.72 20.59 -0.21
CA GLU A 37 2.73 21.94 0.38
C GLU A 37 1.88 22.09 1.65
N ARG A 38 0.75 21.40 1.85
CA ARG A 38 -0.09 21.59 3.04
C ARG A 38 -0.82 20.33 3.46
N GLY A 39 -0.32 19.70 4.51
CA GLY A 39 -0.87 18.45 5.07
C GLY A 39 -2.26 18.64 5.67
N VAL A 40 -3.29 18.32 4.89
CA VAL A 40 -4.65 18.00 5.38
C VAL A 40 -5.23 16.91 4.48
N LEU A 41 -5.06 15.64 4.90
CA LEU A 41 -5.86 14.52 4.39
C LEU A 41 -7.11 14.42 5.27
N GLN A 42 -8.03 15.38 5.14
CA GLN A 42 -9.32 15.30 5.80
C GLN A 42 -10.41 15.23 4.72
N GLU A 43 -11.23 14.18 4.83
CA GLU A 43 -12.46 13.90 4.05
C GLU A 43 -12.39 13.84 2.52
N SER A 44 -11.24 13.46 1.95
CA SER A 44 -11.21 12.93 0.59
C SER A 44 -12.09 11.67 0.47
N SER A 45 -13.23 11.77 -0.25
CA SER A 45 -14.09 10.62 -0.58
C SER A 45 -13.25 9.44 -1.10
N ALA A 46 -13.63 8.20 -0.78
CA ALA A 46 -12.88 7.00 -1.16
C ALA A 46 -12.52 6.95 -2.66
N GLN A 47 -13.39 7.52 -3.50
CA GLN A 47 -13.19 7.65 -4.94
C GLN A 47 -12.04 8.61 -5.31
N HIS A 48 -11.87 9.72 -4.60
CA HIS A 48 -10.75 10.65 -4.81
C HIS A 48 -9.44 10.04 -4.37
N ARG A 49 -9.43 9.35 -3.21
CA ARG A 49 -8.24 8.60 -2.77
C ARG A 49 -7.86 7.53 -3.78
N ALA A 50 -8.83 6.81 -4.34
CA ALA A 50 -8.58 5.82 -5.38
C ALA A 50 -7.92 6.44 -6.63
N LYS A 51 -8.44 7.58 -7.13
CA LYS A 51 -7.82 8.31 -8.26
C LYS A 51 -6.38 8.74 -7.95
N MET A 52 -6.15 9.38 -6.79
CA MET A 52 -4.81 9.82 -6.38
C MET A 52 -3.81 8.66 -6.27
N TRP A 53 -4.22 7.54 -5.66
CA TRP A 53 -3.36 6.36 -5.56
C TRP A 53 -3.02 5.78 -6.93
N LYS A 54 -3.99 5.74 -7.85
CA LYS A 54 -3.75 5.29 -9.22
C LYS A 54 -2.73 6.16 -9.94
N ILE A 55 -2.79 7.49 -9.78
CA ILE A 55 -1.84 8.41 -10.39
C ILE A 55 -0.46 8.27 -9.73
N ALA A 56 -0.39 8.30 -8.39
CA ALA A 56 0.86 8.18 -7.62
C ALA A 56 1.60 6.86 -7.89
N LEU A 57 0.86 5.76 -8.10
CA LEU A 57 1.44 4.46 -8.46
C LEU A 57 1.74 4.33 -9.96
N ASN A 58 1.36 5.32 -10.77
CA ASN A 58 1.41 5.31 -12.23
C ASN A 58 0.72 4.07 -12.82
N VAL A 59 -0.55 3.90 -12.43
CA VAL A 59 -1.46 2.84 -12.90
C VAL A 59 -2.78 3.39 -13.45
N SER A 60 -2.97 4.72 -13.47
CA SER A 60 -4.11 5.35 -14.13
C SER A 60 -4.16 4.97 -15.61
N GLY A 61 -5.33 4.54 -16.10
CA GLY A 61 -5.52 4.14 -17.50
C GLY A 61 -4.84 2.83 -17.92
N LYS A 62 -4.28 2.05 -16.99
CA LYS A 62 -3.78 0.70 -17.33
C LYS A 62 -4.95 -0.24 -17.63
N GLY A 63 -4.79 -1.06 -18.67
CA GLY A 63 -5.74 -2.12 -19.00
C GLY A 63 -5.84 -3.18 -17.90
N ASP A 64 -6.82 -4.06 -18.06
CA ASP A 64 -7.04 -5.16 -17.13
C ASP A 64 -5.94 -6.23 -17.27
N SER A 65 -4.98 -6.19 -16.35
CA SER A 65 -3.89 -7.18 -16.27
C SER A 65 -4.37 -8.60 -15.94
N LEU A 66 -5.61 -8.75 -15.44
CA LEU A 66 -6.22 -10.04 -15.14
C LEU A 66 -6.97 -10.62 -16.34
N SER A 67 -7.23 -9.84 -17.40
CA SER A 67 -7.94 -10.31 -18.59
C SER A 67 -7.37 -11.56 -19.28
N PRO A 68 -6.04 -11.81 -19.33
CA PRO A 68 -5.52 -13.06 -19.91
C PRO A 68 -5.55 -14.24 -18.94
N TRP A 69 -5.92 -14.03 -17.67
CA TRP A 69 -5.92 -15.07 -16.65
C TRP A 69 -7.23 -15.85 -16.63
N ASP A 70 -7.12 -17.17 -16.47
CA ASP A 70 -8.24 -18.12 -16.41
C ASP A 70 -9.05 -18.06 -15.11
N GLY A 71 -8.59 -17.31 -14.11
CA GLY A 71 -9.22 -17.21 -12.80
C GLY A 71 -9.06 -18.45 -11.92
N VAL A 72 -8.25 -19.43 -12.33
CA VAL A 72 -8.10 -20.70 -11.60
C VAL A 72 -7.18 -20.53 -10.40
N LEU A 73 -7.65 -20.95 -9.22
CA LEU A 73 -6.95 -20.92 -7.94
C LEU A 73 -6.37 -22.31 -7.61
N ASP A 74 -5.28 -22.70 -8.26
CA ASP A 74 -4.72 -24.07 -8.25
C ASP A 74 -3.27 -24.15 -7.74
N LEU A 75 -2.82 -23.19 -6.93
CA LEU A 75 -1.49 -23.27 -6.33
C LEU A 75 -1.44 -24.34 -5.23
N PRO A 76 -0.29 -25.03 -5.02
CA PRO A 76 -0.17 -26.00 -3.94
C PRO A 76 -0.34 -25.36 -2.55
N GLU A 77 0.01 -24.09 -2.42
CA GLU A 77 -0.16 -23.28 -1.21
C GLU A 77 -1.46 -22.47 -1.17
N GLN A 78 -2.44 -22.75 -2.03
CA GLN A 78 -3.70 -22.01 -2.11
C GLN A 78 -4.45 -21.93 -0.77
N ASN A 79 -4.45 -23.01 0.02
CA ASN A 79 -5.05 -23.01 1.35
C ASN A 79 -4.38 -22.01 2.32
N LEU A 80 -3.07 -21.81 2.19
CA LEU A 80 -2.34 -20.81 2.98
C LEU A 80 -2.71 -19.40 2.54
N ILE A 81 -2.83 -19.16 1.23
CA ILE A 81 -3.29 -17.88 0.67
C ILE A 81 -4.70 -17.56 1.17
N HIS A 82 -5.62 -18.53 1.08
CA HIS A 82 -6.99 -18.39 1.55
C HIS A 82 -7.06 -18.05 3.04
N THR A 83 -6.37 -18.83 3.89
CA THR A 83 -6.33 -18.59 5.34
C THR A 83 -5.76 -17.20 5.68
N SER A 84 -4.69 -16.80 5.00
CA SER A 84 -4.06 -15.49 5.23
C SER A 84 -4.96 -14.33 4.76
N SER A 85 -5.73 -14.54 3.70
CA SER A 85 -6.69 -13.57 3.17
C SER A 85 -7.87 -13.43 4.13
N GLN A 86 -8.41 -14.54 4.64
CA GLN A 86 -9.46 -14.52 5.66
C GLN A 86 -9.01 -13.76 6.92
N GLN A 87 -7.81 -14.08 7.44
CA GLN A 87 -7.24 -13.39 8.60
C GLN A 87 -7.07 -11.88 8.41
N LEU A 88 -6.79 -11.44 7.18
CA LEU A 88 -6.70 -10.02 6.84
C LEU A 88 -8.08 -9.35 6.90
N ILE A 89 -9.11 -9.97 6.33
CA ILE A 89 -10.46 -9.40 6.26
C ILE A 89 -11.15 -9.45 7.63
N ASP A 90 -10.92 -10.50 8.42
CA ASP A 90 -11.43 -10.60 9.80
C ASP A 90 -10.94 -9.41 10.67
N GLN A 91 -9.72 -8.91 10.42
CA GLN A 91 -9.19 -7.73 11.10
C GLN A 91 -9.84 -6.41 10.67
N LEU A 92 -10.49 -6.37 9.50
CA LEU A 92 -11.14 -5.19 8.96
C LEU A 92 -12.58 -4.99 9.46
N LYS A 93 -13.16 -5.99 10.16
CA LYS A 93 -14.52 -5.93 10.75
C LYS A 93 -15.60 -5.48 9.75
N VAL A 94 -15.55 -5.99 8.52
CA VAL A 94 -16.52 -5.70 7.44
C VAL A 94 -17.76 -6.59 7.59
N CYS A 95 -18.90 -6.22 6.97
CA CYS A 95 -20.07 -7.10 6.87
C CYS A 95 -19.73 -8.45 6.20
N GLU A 96 -20.43 -9.51 6.60
CA GLU A 96 -20.19 -10.90 6.15
C GLU A 96 -20.28 -11.10 4.64
N GLU A 97 -21.20 -10.40 3.95
CA GLU A 97 -21.35 -10.51 2.49
C GLU A 97 -20.15 -9.89 1.76
N ASP A 98 -19.83 -8.63 2.07
CA ASP A 98 -18.66 -7.92 1.51
C ASP A 98 -17.34 -8.61 1.87
N SER A 99 -17.26 -9.23 3.05
CA SER A 99 -16.09 -9.98 3.51
C SER A 99 -15.71 -11.11 2.55
N ARG A 100 -16.69 -11.87 2.05
CA ARG A 100 -16.43 -12.99 1.13
C ARG A 100 -15.88 -12.52 -0.21
N ASP A 101 -16.46 -11.47 -0.76
CA ASP A 101 -16.02 -10.92 -2.04
C ASP A 101 -14.60 -10.34 -1.92
N MET A 102 -14.30 -9.66 -0.81
CA MET A 102 -12.96 -9.15 -0.52
C MET A 102 -11.93 -10.27 -0.35
N VAL A 103 -12.28 -11.36 0.33
CA VAL A 103 -11.40 -12.54 0.43
C VAL A 103 -11.11 -13.12 -0.95
N CYS A 104 -12.14 -13.29 -1.79
CA CYS A 104 -11.98 -13.79 -3.15
C CYS A 104 -11.08 -12.88 -4.00
N ASP A 105 -11.21 -11.55 -3.87
CA ASP A 105 -10.39 -10.57 -4.58
C ASP A 105 -8.93 -10.63 -4.14
N VAL A 106 -8.66 -10.66 -2.82
CA VAL A 106 -7.30 -10.75 -2.27
C VAL A 106 -6.64 -12.06 -2.70
N GLU A 107 -7.36 -13.17 -2.59
CA GLU A 107 -6.89 -14.49 -2.96
C GLU A 107 -6.54 -14.54 -4.45
N ALA A 108 -7.40 -14.01 -5.31
CA ALA A 108 -7.17 -13.92 -6.74
C ALA A 108 -5.95 -13.08 -7.11
N VAL A 109 -5.78 -11.91 -6.48
CA VAL A 109 -4.64 -11.01 -6.69
C VAL A 109 -3.32 -11.68 -6.31
N ILE A 110 -3.27 -12.34 -5.15
CA ILE A 110 -2.07 -13.03 -4.66
C ILE A 110 -1.74 -14.23 -5.55
N THR A 111 -2.74 -15.06 -5.88
CA THR A 111 -2.54 -16.24 -6.72
C THR A 111 -2.02 -15.86 -8.11
N PHE A 112 -2.62 -14.85 -8.75
CA PHE A 112 -2.16 -14.38 -10.05
C PHE A 112 -0.74 -13.79 -9.98
N TYR A 113 -0.41 -13.08 -8.90
CA TYR A 113 0.95 -12.58 -8.68
C TYR A 113 1.98 -13.72 -8.54
N CYS A 114 1.67 -14.76 -7.77
CA CYS A 114 2.52 -15.95 -7.64
C CYS A 114 2.72 -16.65 -8.99
N LYS A 115 1.64 -16.88 -9.74
CA LYS A 115 1.67 -17.51 -11.07
C LYS A 115 2.52 -16.71 -12.07
N SER A 116 2.25 -15.41 -12.20
CA SER A 116 2.93 -14.54 -13.18
C SER A 116 4.43 -14.37 -12.90
N ARG A 117 4.86 -14.52 -11.65
CA ARG A 117 6.26 -14.33 -11.22
C ARG A 117 6.98 -15.64 -10.91
N ASN A 118 6.29 -16.78 -10.97
CA ASN A 118 6.78 -18.10 -10.55
C ASN A 118 7.35 -18.07 -9.13
N LEU A 119 6.58 -17.48 -8.20
CA LEU A 119 6.94 -17.37 -6.78
C LEU A 119 6.07 -18.32 -5.96
N GLN A 120 6.64 -18.87 -4.89
CA GLN A 120 5.89 -19.63 -3.89
C GLN A 120 5.47 -18.68 -2.78
N PHE A 121 4.17 -18.70 -2.44
CA PHE A 121 3.67 -17.91 -1.32
C PHE A 121 4.14 -18.52 0.02
N SER A 122 4.58 -17.65 0.93
CA SER A 122 4.93 -17.99 2.31
C SER A 122 4.33 -16.95 3.24
N VAL A 123 3.93 -17.38 4.44
CA VAL A 123 3.35 -16.53 5.49
C VAL A 123 4.30 -15.39 5.87
N ASP A 124 5.61 -15.60 5.75
CA ASP A 124 6.63 -14.59 6.09
C ASP A 124 6.67 -13.41 5.13
N LEU A 125 6.10 -13.55 3.92
CA LEU A 125 6.21 -12.56 2.85
C LEU A 125 5.41 -11.28 3.13
N SER A 126 4.52 -11.28 4.14
CA SER A 126 3.79 -10.11 4.60
C SER A 126 2.98 -9.39 3.50
N TRP A 127 2.62 -10.10 2.43
CA TRP A 127 1.86 -9.54 1.30
C TRP A 127 0.38 -9.22 1.61
N PRO A 128 -0.37 -10.07 2.35
CA PRO A 128 -1.76 -9.77 2.65
C PRO A 128 -1.94 -8.44 3.42
N PRO A 129 -1.14 -8.13 4.47
CA PRO A 129 -1.19 -6.83 5.13
C PRO A 129 -1.01 -5.63 4.18
N LEU A 130 -0.20 -5.74 3.12
CA LEU A 130 0.02 -4.66 2.14
C LEU A 130 -1.24 -4.33 1.34
N LEU A 131 -2.16 -5.28 1.19
CA LEU A 131 -3.43 -5.06 0.51
C LEU A 131 -4.43 -4.31 1.39
N LYS A 132 -4.27 -4.30 2.73
CA LYS A 132 -5.15 -3.59 3.67
C LYS A 132 -5.47 -2.14 3.27
N PRO A 133 -4.47 -1.26 3.04
CA PRO A 133 -4.74 0.12 2.62
C PRO A 133 -5.38 0.22 1.24
N LEU A 134 -5.12 -0.73 0.33
CA LEU A 134 -5.69 -0.75 -1.01
C LEU A 134 -7.15 -1.22 -1.00
N LEU A 135 -7.52 -2.12 -0.10
CA LEU A 135 -8.89 -2.57 0.10
C LEU A 135 -9.79 -1.44 0.62
N ALA A 136 -9.25 -0.53 1.44
CA ALA A 136 -9.96 0.66 1.90
C ALA A 136 -10.31 1.66 0.79
N LEU A 137 -9.74 1.49 -0.42
CA LEU A 137 -10.05 2.30 -1.59
C LEU A 137 -11.21 1.74 -2.43
N GLN A 138 -11.71 0.53 -2.12
CA GLN A 138 -12.80 -0.14 -2.85
C GLN A 138 -12.57 -0.18 -4.37
N LEU A 139 -11.34 -0.51 -4.76
CA LEU A 139 -10.94 -0.62 -6.17
C LEU A 139 -11.51 -1.90 -6.80
N PRO A 140 -11.82 -1.90 -8.10
CA PRO A 140 -12.12 -3.15 -8.80
C PRO A 140 -10.86 -4.04 -8.81
N ARG A 141 -11.06 -5.37 -8.87
CA ARG A 141 -10.00 -6.38 -8.77
C ARG A 141 -8.80 -6.13 -9.70
N SER A 142 -9.04 -5.68 -10.93
CA SER A 142 -8.01 -5.37 -11.92
C SER A 142 -7.09 -4.23 -11.46
N ASP A 143 -7.69 -3.16 -10.94
CA ASP A 143 -6.97 -2.01 -10.39
C ASP A 143 -6.29 -2.35 -9.07
N LEU A 144 -6.92 -3.18 -8.23
CA LEU A 144 -6.32 -3.70 -7.01
C LEU A 144 -5.02 -4.46 -7.32
N TYR A 145 -5.03 -5.33 -8.33
CA TYR A 145 -3.82 -6.02 -8.80
C TYR A 145 -2.78 -5.03 -9.32
N ASN A 146 -3.18 -4.08 -10.18
CA ASN A 146 -2.26 -3.09 -10.74
C ASN A 146 -1.56 -2.26 -9.65
N CYS A 147 -2.32 -1.81 -8.65
CA CYS A 147 -1.81 -1.09 -7.49
C CYS A 147 -0.86 -1.98 -6.66
N PHE A 148 -1.27 -3.20 -6.33
CA PHE A 148 -0.45 -4.16 -5.59
C PHE A 148 0.87 -4.45 -6.32
N TYR A 149 0.81 -4.72 -7.62
CA TYR A 149 1.98 -4.97 -8.45
C TYR A 149 2.92 -3.77 -8.49
N ALA A 150 2.38 -2.54 -8.61
CA ALA A 150 3.18 -1.33 -8.58
C ALA A 150 3.89 -1.15 -7.23
N VAL A 151 3.19 -1.41 -6.11
CA VAL A 151 3.76 -1.33 -4.76
C VAL A 151 4.90 -2.35 -4.59
N MET A 152 4.63 -3.61 -4.94
CA MET A 152 5.58 -4.70 -4.85
C MET A 152 6.86 -4.47 -5.67
N ASN A 153 6.75 -3.87 -6.86
CA ASN A 153 7.90 -3.68 -7.74
C ASN A 153 8.65 -2.37 -7.54
N LYS A 154 7.98 -1.30 -7.08
CA LYS A 154 8.61 0.03 -6.92
C LYS A 154 9.12 0.30 -5.50
N TYR A 155 8.38 -0.13 -4.49
CA TYR A 155 8.64 0.28 -3.10
C TYR A 155 9.15 -0.84 -2.21
N ILE A 156 8.97 -2.10 -2.62
CA ILE A 156 9.41 -3.26 -1.83
C ILE A 156 10.71 -3.83 -2.41
N PRO A 157 11.83 -3.77 -1.68
CA PRO A 157 13.08 -4.37 -2.14
C PRO A 157 12.96 -5.90 -2.26
N ARG A 158 13.45 -6.46 -3.36
CA ARG A 158 13.37 -7.92 -3.64
C ARG A 158 14.10 -8.79 -2.62
N GLU A 159 15.21 -8.30 -2.06
CA GLU A 159 16.04 -9.02 -1.07
C GLU A 159 15.76 -8.50 0.36
N CYS A 160 14.50 -8.26 0.70
CA CYS A 160 14.08 -7.88 2.05
C CYS A 160 14.08 -9.09 2.99
N VAL A 161 15.23 -9.74 3.13
CA VAL A 161 15.50 -10.91 3.99
C VAL A 161 16.51 -10.53 5.08
N ALA A 162 16.65 -11.37 6.11
CA ALA A 162 17.67 -11.19 7.14
C ALA A 162 19.07 -11.05 6.49
N SER A 163 19.87 -10.09 6.97
CA SER A 163 21.15 -9.71 6.35
C SER A 163 21.07 -9.31 4.86
N GLY A 164 19.90 -8.90 4.38
CA GLY A 164 19.72 -8.45 3.00
C GLY A 164 20.42 -7.12 2.69
N ARG A 165 20.63 -6.84 1.40
CA ARG A 165 21.20 -5.56 0.93
C ARG A 165 20.47 -4.30 1.42
N PRO A 166 19.12 -4.26 1.52
CA PRO A 166 18.42 -3.08 2.03
C PRO A 166 18.84 -2.70 3.45
N PHE A 167 19.09 -3.68 4.31
CA PHE A 167 19.49 -3.46 5.70
C PHE A 167 20.95 -3.03 5.82
N HIS A 168 21.82 -3.49 4.92
CA HIS A 168 23.18 -2.98 4.80
C HIS A 168 23.19 -1.51 4.37
N LEU A 169 22.36 -1.15 3.39
CA LEU A 169 22.20 0.25 2.98
C LEU A 169 21.67 1.12 4.12
N TYR A 170 20.67 0.63 4.87
CA TYR A 170 20.16 1.34 6.04
C TYR A 170 21.23 1.53 7.13
N ARG A 171 22.07 0.52 7.37
CA ARG A 171 23.23 0.64 8.28
C ARG A 171 24.20 1.74 7.81
N LEU A 172 24.48 1.81 6.50
CA LEU A 172 25.37 2.85 5.94
C LEU A 172 24.77 4.25 6.09
N LEU A 173 23.46 4.41 5.89
CA LEU A 173 22.75 5.67 6.14
C LEU A 173 22.85 6.06 7.62
N LEU A 174 22.66 5.11 8.53
CA LEU A 174 22.79 5.35 9.96
C LEU A 174 24.23 5.73 10.33
N GLN A 175 25.23 5.07 9.73
CA GLN A 175 26.63 5.39 9.93
C GLN A 175 26.99 6.81 9.44
N TYR A 176 26.36 7.26 8.36
CA TYR A 176 26.59 8.59 7.79
C TYR A 176 25.97 9.70 8.64
N HIS A 177 24.73 9.51 9.10
CA HIS A 177 23.99 10.53 9.86
C HIS A 177 24.26 10.48 11.37
N GLU A 178 24.35 9.29 11.96
CA GLU A 178 24.45 9.05 13.41
C GLU A 178 25.53 7.98 13.72
N PRO A 179 26.83 8.30 13.54
CA PRO A 179 27.91 7.32 13.64
C PRO A 179 28.05 6.70 15.04
N GLU A 180 27.78 7.46 16.11
CA GLU A 180 27.86 6.96 17.49
C GLU A 180 26.79 5.89 17.76
N LEU A 181 25.55 6.12 17.30
CA LEU A 181 24.46 5.16 17.40
C LEU A 181 24.75 3.90 16.59
N CYS A 182 25.23 4.07 15.35
CA CYS A 182 25.62 2.93 14.51
C CYS A 182 26.70 2.07 15.20
N SER A 183 27.74 2.71 15.74
CA SER A 183 28.82 2.01 16.46
C SER A 183 28.32 1.29 17.71
N PHE A 184 27.37 1.89 18.45
CA PHE A 184 26.77 1.26 19.62
C PHE A 184 25.95 0.02 19.25
N LEU A 185 25.12 0.10 18.21
CA LEU A 185 24.32 -1.02 17.71
C LEU A 185 25.21 -2.15 17.19
N ASP A 186 26.25 -1.82 16.44
CA ASP A 186 27.24 -2.78 15.93
C ASP A 186 27.95 -3.51 17.09
N THR A 187 28.32 -2.78 18.16
CA THR A 187 28.94 -3.37 19.37
C THR A 187 27.99 -4.36 20.07
N LYS A 188 26.68 -4.09 20.06
CA LYS A 188 25.65 -4.96 20.63
C LYS A 188 25.18 -6.07 19.68
N LYS A 189 25.73 -6.14 18.47
CA LYS A 189 25.30 -7.06 17.40
C LYS A 189 23.81 -6.93 17.06
N ILE A 190 23.26 -5.72 17.19
CA ILE A 190 21.89 -5.40 16.81
C ILE A 190 21.93 -4.94 15.35
N THR A 191 21.56 -5.83 14.44
CA THR A 191 21.58 -5.55 13.00
C THR A 191 20.24 -4.96 12.55
N PRO A 192 20.21 -4.06 11.54
CA PRO A 192 18.96 -3.41 11.13
C PRO A 192 17.82 -4.34 10.71
N ASP A 193 18.13 -5.50 10.16
CA ASP A 193 17.14 -6.53 9.84
C ASP A 193 16.42 -7.07 11.08
N SER A 194 17.03 -7.05 12.26
CA SER A 194 16.38 -7.58 13.47
C SER A 194 15.22 -6.73 13.97
N TYR A 195 15.18 -5.43 13.63
CA TYR A 195 14.16 -4.50 14.11
C TYR A 195 13.41 -3.76 13.01
N ALA A 196 14.04 -3.53 11.84
CA ALA A 196 13.44 -2.77 10.75
C ALA A 196 12.88 -3.64 9.61
N ILE A 197 13.02 -4.97 9.67
CA ILE A 197 12.50 -5.85 8.60
C ILE A 197 11.00 -5.69 8.40
N THR A 198 10.26 -5.61 9.50
CA THR A 198 8.83 -5.35 9.47
C THR A 198 8.52 -3.95 8.96
N TRP A 199 9.35 -2.95 9.26
CA TRP A 199 9.15 -1.57 8.78
C TRP A 199 9.31 -1.49 7.26
N VAL A 200 10.36 -2.11 6.71
CA VAL A 200 10.62 -2.12 5.26
C VAL A 200 9.61 -2.98 4.51
N ARG A 201 9.10 -4.05 5.13
CA ARG A 201 8.05 -4.90 4.53
C ARG A 201 6.65 -4.31 4.63
N LEU A 202 6.34 -3.54 5.68
CA LEU A 202 5.01 -3.02 5.99
C LEU A 202 4.95 -1.48 5.96
N THR A 203 5.87 -0.80 5.29
CA THR A 203 5.98 0.67 5.27
C THR A 203 4.68 1.36 4.84
N VAL A 204 3.78 0.64 4.17
CA VAL A 204 2.47 1.11 3.72
C VAL A 204 1.36 0.89 4.77
N CYS A 205 1.47 -0.08 5.68
CA CYS A 205 0.35 -0.52 6.52
C CYS A 205 0.17 0.28 7.82
N HIS A 206 1.27 0.75 8.43
CA HIS A 206 1.20 1.36 9.77
C HIS A 206 0.68 2.80 9.73
N SER A 207 0.94 3.54 8.64
CA SER A 207 0.49 4.93 8.49
C SER A 207 -0.99 5.06 8.12
N VAL A 208 -1.60 4.04 7.50
CA VAL A 208 -2.99 4.10 7.01
C VAL A 208 -4.00 3.64 8.07
N CYS A 209 -3.62 2.74 8.98
CA CYS A 209 -4.54 2.27 10.03
C CYS A 209 -4.95 3.37 11.02
N HIS A 210 -4.14 4.41 11.22
CA HIS A 210 -4.47 5.49 12.14
C HIS A 210 -5.58 6.41 11.60
N SER A 211 -5.81 6.43 10.28
CA SER A 211 -6.86 7.25 9.65
C SER A 211 -8.17 6.50 9.47
N VAL A 212 -8.15 5.17 9.32
CA VAL A 212 -9.37 4.35 9.11
C VAL A 212 -10.07 4.02 10.43
N SER A 213 -9.37 4.02 11.57
CA SER A 213 -9.97 3.67 12.86
C SER A 213 -10.73 4.82 13.55
N GLN A 214 -10.82 5.99 12.93
CA GLN A 214 -11.55 7.17 13.44
C GLN A 214 -12.78 7.55 12.59
N SER A 215 -13.21 6.71 11.65
CA SER A 215 -14.47 6.88 10.90
C SER A 215 -15.47 5.80 11.26
#